data_AF-A0A147F6D3-F1
#
_entry.id   AF-A0A147F6D3-F1
#
_cell.length_a   1.000
_cell.length_b   1.000
_cell.length_c   1.000
_cell.angle_alpha   90.00
_cell.angle_beta   90.00
_cell.angle_gamma   90.00
#
_symmetry.space_group_name_H-M   'P 1'
#
loop_
_entity.id
_entity.type
_entity.pdbx_description
1 polymer ?
#
loop_
_entity_poly.entity_id
_entity_poly.type
_entity_poly.pdbx_seq_one_letter_code
_entity_poly.pdbx_strand_id
1 'polypeptide(L)'
;MTAVAEIAARAEGRRGLAVVNPLAKFAGPLPAMIALVFVRDLTSPLVFLVLASLVLLLGTRFTRRVVGILIGVIPAATVVVAVGFALWVDPERVEGTSQVLRVGDWALTEGALAIGLATGLRLAAIMTLAFIGGLTTEGSDLVRALVQQLRVPYRIGYAALAAIRFVPRFGHELAVIRQAHRIRGARGGVLSAPARWAGYVVPLLAGAIRHAERVALAMDARAFGAHRDRTERHRVPWRRRDTVFVALCWAVSAAVFVVVRPF
;
A
#
# COMPACT_ATOMS: atom_id res chain seq x y z
N MET A 1 3.54 11.44 -31.07
CA MET A 1 3.66 10.02 -31.48
C MET A 1 4.22 9.11 -30.39
N THR A 2 4.27 9.54 -29.11
CA THR A 2 4.93 8.81 -28.00
C THR A 2 3.93 8.20 -26.99
N ALA A 3 2.79 8.84 -26.73
CA ALA A 3 1.81 8.37 -25.75
C ALA A 3 1.09 7.07 -26.17
N VAL A 4 0.81 6.89 -27.47
CA VAL A 4 0.15 5.66 -27.98
C VAL A 4 1.11 4.47 -27.97
N ALA A 5 2.39 4.69 -28.28
CA ALA A 5 3.44 3.68 -28.18
C ALA A 5 3.72 3.28 -26.72
N GLU A 6 3.67 4.23 -25.77
CA GLU A 6 3.82 3.94 -24.33
C GLU A 6 2.62 3.13 -23.79
N ILE A 7 1.40 3.41 -24.27
CA ILE A 7 0.20 2.63 -23.91
C ILE A 7 0.26 1.21 -24.49
N ALA A 8 0.71 1.06 -25.74
CA ALA A 8 0.91 -0.25 -26.39
C ALA A 8 2.00 -1.08 -25.68
N ALA A 9 3.14 -0.47 -25.33
CA ALA A 9 4.21 -1.13 -24.58
C ALA A 9 3.80 -1.54 -23.15
N ARG A 10 2.88 -0.80 -22.51
CA ARG A 10 2.28 -1.21 -21.21
C ARG A 10 1.29 -2.37 -21.34
N ALA A 11 0.62 -2.49 -22.48
CA ALA A 11 -0.33 -3.57 -22.74
C ALA A 11 0.34 -4.92 -23.06
N GLU A 12 1.45 -4.90 -23.81
CA GLU A 12 2.20 -6.11 -24.21
C GLU A 12 3.01 -6.74 -23.05
N GLY A 13 3.14 -6.03 -21.93
CA GLY A 13 4.05 -6.40 -20.85
C GLY A 13 3.44 -7.11 -19.63
N ARG A 14 2.11 -7.28 -19.55
CA ARG A 14 1.47 -7.84 -18.35
C ARG A 14 1.69 -9.35 -18.30
N ARG A 15 2.73 -9.79 -17.58
CA ARG A 15 2.99 -11.20 -17.20
C ARG A 15 2.85 -11.35 -15.69
N GLY A 16 2.53 -12.56 -15.22
CA GLY A 16 2.45 -12.88 -13.79
C GLY A 16 1.27 -12.20 -13.07
N LEU A 17 1.52 -11.65 -11.87
CA LEU A 17 0.49 -11.05 -11.04
C LEU A 17 -0.17 -9.84 -11.70
N ALA A 18 0.50 -9.12 -12.61
CA ALA A 18 -0.06 -7.96 -13.31
C ALA A 18 -1.37 -8.27 -14.08
N VAL A 19 -1.62 -9.55 -14.36
CA VAL A 19 -2.74 -10.05 -15.15
C VAL A 19 -3.95 -10.43 -14.27
N VAL A 20 -3.73 -10.68 -12.98
CA VAL A 20 -4.75 -11.05 -12.00
C VAL A 20 -5.59 -9.82 -11.63
N ASN A 21 -6.89 -10.01 -11.42
CA ASN A 21 -7.81 -8.95 -11.02
C ASN A 21 -7.30 -8.24 -9.73
N PRO A 22 -7.30 -6.90 -9.68
CA PRO A 22 -6.97 -6.11 -8.49
C PRO A 22 -7.58 -6.65 -7.20
N LEU A 23 -8.89 -6.91 -7.19
CA LEU A 23 -9.59 -7.36 -6.00
C LEU A 23 -9.14 -8.74 -5.55
N ALA A 24 -8.81 -9.65 -6.46
CA ALA A 24 -8.28 -10.96 -6.12
C ALA A 24 -6.93 -10.88 -5.38
N LYS A 25 -6.07 -9.92 -5.76
CA LYS A 25 -4.76 -9.70 -5.10
C LYS A 25 -4.88 -9.18 -3.68
N PHE A 26 -5.95 -8.45 -3.36
CA PHE A 26 -6.24 -8.03 -1.99
C PHE A 26 -7.01 -9.13 -1.25
N ALA A 27 -8.00 -9.76 -1.89
CA ALA A 27 -8.83 -10.78 -1.26
C ALA A 27 -8.11 -12.09 -0.93
N GLY A 28 -7.10 -12.48 -1.73
CA GLY A 28 -6.33 -13.69 -1.49
C GLY A 28 -5.55 -13.66 -0.16
N PRO A 29 -4.71 -12.64 0.09
CA PRO A 29 -3.96 -12.49 1.33
C PRO A 29 -4.79 -12.15 2.58
N LEU A 30 -6.03 -11.68 2.42
CA LEU A 30 -6.84 -11.16 3.55
C LEU A 30 -6.97 -12.14 4.73
N PRO A 31 -7.32 -13.43 4.54
CA PRO A 31 -7.42 -14.35 5.68
C PRO A 31 -6.10 -14.54 6.41
N ALA A 32 -4.96 -14.61 5.71
CA ALA A 32 -3.64 -14.69 6.32
C ALA A 32 -3.34 -13.44 7.16
N MET A 33 -3.64 -12.25 6.61
CA MET A 33 -3.45 -10.98 7.32
C MET A 33 -4.28 -10.93 8.61
N ILE A 34 -5.56 -11.33 8.55
CA ILE A 34 -6.46 -11.34 9.71
C ILE A 34 -5.99 -12.35 10.75
N ALA A 35 -5.68 -13.57 10.34
CA ALA A 35 -5.25 -14.62 11.25
C ALA A 35 -3.92 -14.27 11.94
N LEU A 36 -2.95 -13.70 11.21
CA LEU A 36 -1.67 -13.24 11.77
C LEU A 36 -1.82 -12.25 12.93
N VAL A 37 -2.91 -11.49 13.02
CA VAL A 37 -3.15 -10.57 14.14
C VAL A 37 -3.29 -11.31 15.46
N PHE A 38 -3.93 -12.48 15.44
CA PHE A 38 -4.23 -13.28 16.65
C PHE A 38 -3.10 -14.23 17.04
N VAL A 39 -2.16 -14.45 16.14
CA VAL A 39 -1.08 -15.43 16.26
C VAL A 39 0.04 -14.88 17.13
N ARG A 40 0.55 -15.66 18.09
CA ARG A 40 1.62 -15.22 19.00
C ARG A 40 2.97 -15.88 18.78
N ASP A 41 3.05 -16.93 17.97
CA ASP A 41 4.31 -17.62 17.66
C ASP A 41 5.21 -16.85 16.68
N LEU A 42 6.47 -17.30 16.61
CA LEU A 42 7.50 -16.74 15.75
C LEU A 42 7.50 -17.36 14.35
N THR A 43 7.04 -18.61 14.21
CA THR A 43 7.17 -19.41 13.00
C THR A 43 6.14 -19.03 11.94
N SER A 44 4.86 -18.84 12.31
CA SER A 44 3.81 -18.49 11.35
C SER A 44 4.07 -17.15 10.65
N PRO A 45 4.41 -16.06 11.36
CA PRO A 45 4.78 -14.80 10.70
C PRO A 45 5.96 -14.95 9.74
N LEU A 46 6.98 -15.72 10.12
CA LEU A 46 8.15 -15.96 9.30
C LEU A 46 7.79 -16.70 8.01
N VAL A 47 6.99 -17.76 8.10
CA VAL A 47 6.53 -18.53 6.95
C VAL A 47 5.75 -17.64 5.98
N PHE A 48 4.80 -16.85 6.48
CA PHE A 48 4.04 -15.92 5.63
C PHE A 48 4.90 -14.81 5.03
N LEU A 49 5.89 -14.30 5.77
CA LEU A 49 6.84 -13.33 5.26
C LEU A 49 7.62 -13.91 4.07
N VAL A 50 8.17 -15.12 4.20
CA VAL A 50 8.92 -15.80 3.13
C VAL A 50 8.02 -16.11 1.93
N LEU A 51 6.81 -16.64 2.17
CA LEU A 51 5.85 -16.96 1.11
C LEU A 51 5.42 -15.69 0.34
N ALA A 52 5.07 -14.62 1.04
CA ALA A 52 4.69 -13.35 0.42
C ALA A 52 5.84 -12.74 -0.38
N SER A 53 7.06 -12.85 0.15
CA SER A 53 8.30 -12.43 -0.52
C SER A 53 8.53 -13.21 -1.81
N LEU A 54 8.36 -14.54 -1.78
CA LEU A 54 8.50 -15.41 -2.95
C LEU A 54 7.43 -15.09 -4.01
N VAL A 55 6.17 -14.90 -3.59
CA VAL A 55 5.07 -14.51 -4.50
C VAL A 55 5.35 -13.17 -5.16
N LEU A 56 5.90 -12.19 -4.44
CA LEU A 56 6.31 -10.90 -5.01
C LEU A 56 7.46 -11.05 -6.01
N LEU A 57 8.50 -11.83 -5.69
CA LEU A 57 9.63 -12.05 -6.59
C LEU A 57 9.23 -12.78 -7.87
N LEU A 58 8.40 -13.83 -7.76
CA LEU A 58 7.94 -14.62 -8.91
C LEU A 58 6.86 -13.88 -9.73
N GLY A 59 6.03 -13.10 -9.05
CA GLY A 59 4.85 -12.49 -9.64
C GLY A 59 5.07 -11.10 -10.24
N THR A 60 6.17 -10.43 -9.88
CA THR A 60 6.55 -9.12 -10.39
C THR A 60 7.77 -9.18 -11.30
N ARG A 61 7.94 -8.15 -12.13
CA ARG A 61 9.21 -8.01 -12.86
C ARG A 61 10.30 -7.65 -11.86
N PHE A 62 11.36 -8.46 -11.82
CA PHE A 62 12.57 -8.21 -11.03
C PHE A 62 13.10 -6.79 -11.29
N THR A 63 12.67 -5.86 -10.46
CA THR A 63 13.05 -4.46 -10.51
C THR A 63 13.91 -4.21 -9.29
N ARG A 64 15.03 -3.47 -9.44
CA ARG A 64 15.91 -3.11 -8.32
C ARG A 64 15.15 -2.52 -7.12
N ARG A 65 14.04 -1.80 -7.39
CA ARG A 65 13.14 -1.27 -6.36
C ARG A 65 12.47 -2.37 -5.52
N VAL A 66 11.92 -3.42 -6.15
CA VAL A 66 11.23 -4.51 -5.42
C VAL A 66 12.24 -5.28 -4.58
N VAL A 67 13.39 -5.60 -5.16
CA VAL A 67 14.49 -6.29 -4.45
C VAL A 67 15.00 -5.43 -3.29
N GLY A 68 15.18 -4.12 -3.48
CA GLY A 68 15.60 -3.20 -2.42
C GLY A 68 14.57 -3.07 -1.30
N ILE A 69 13.27 -3.12 -1.60
CA ILE A 69 12.22 -3.17 -0.58
C ILE A 69 12.30 -4.48 0.21
N LEU A 70 12.47 -5.60 -0.49
CA LEU A 70 12.43 -6.94 0.11
C LEU A 70 13.65 -7.29 0.97
N ILE A 71 14.84 -6.91 0.49
CA ILE A 71 16.11 -7.26 1.14
C ILE A 71 16.59 -6.12 2.05
N GLY A 72 16.24 -4.87 1.74
CA GLY A 72 16.64 -3.71 2.54
C GLY A 72 15.55 -3.23 3.48
N VAL A 73 14.46 -2.70 2.92
CA VAL A 73 13.45 -1.96 3.70
C VAL A 73 12.69 -2.85 4.66
N ILE A 74 12.21 -4.02 4.23
CA ILE A 74 11.40 -4.92 5.06
C ILE A 74 12.22 -5.47 6.24
N PRO A 75 13.45 -6.02 6.05
CA PRO A 75 14.27 -6.47 7.18
C PRO A 75 14.67 -5.33 8.12
N ALA A 76 15.06 -4.18 7.58
CA ALA A 76 15.38 -3.01 8.40
C ALA A 76 14.17 -2.56 9.23
N ALA A 77 12.98 -2.47 8.62
CA ALA A 77 11.75 -2.14 9.33
C ALA A 77 11.40 -3.19 10.38
N THR A 78 11.59 -4.48 10.08
CA THR A 78 11.38 -5.58 11.02
C THR A 78 12.26 -5.41 12.26
N VAL A 79 13.54 -5.11 12.08
CA VAL A 79 14.49 -4.87 13.19
C VAL A 79 14.10 -3.63 13.99
N VAL A 80 13.81 -2.52 13.33
CA VAL A 80 13.40 -1.26 14.00
C VAL A 80 12.15 -1.47 14.84
N VAL A 81 11.14 -2.14 14.28
CA VAL A 81 9.90 -2.46 15.01
C VAL A 81 10.16 -3.45 16.12
N ALA A 82 10.94 -4.51 15.86
CA ALA A 82 11.23 -5.53 16.87
C ALA A 82 11.97 -4.96 18.08
N VAL A 83 12.99 -4.13 17.85
CA VAL A 83 13.70 -3.41 18.91
C VAL A 83 12.77 -2.43 19.60
N GLY A 84 12.02 -1.62 18.85
CA GLY A 84 11.08 -0.66 19.42
C GLY A 84 10.06 -1.31 20.35
N PHE A 85 9.48 -2.45 19.96
CA PHE A 85 8.56 -3.20 20.82
C PHE A 85 9.27 -3.88 21.98
N ALA A 86 10.45 -4.49 21.77
CA ALA A 86 11.23 -5.11 22.85
C ALA A 86 11.56 -4.12 23.97
N LEU A 87 11.79 -2.85 23.64
CA LEU A 87 12.08 -1.80 24.62
C LEU A 87 10.85 -1.39 25.46
N TRP A 88 9.64 -1.64 24.95
CA TRP A 88 8.36 -1.20 25.53
C TRP A 88 7.55 -2.37 26.13
N VAL A 89 8.10 -3.58 26.21
CA VAL A 89 7.40 -4.71 26.84
C VAL A 89 7.31 -4.50 28.36
N ASP A 90 6.11 -4.69 28.91
CA ASP A 90 5.87 -4.65 30.35
C ASP A 90 6.77 -5.67 31.08
N PRO A 91 7.60 -5.24 32.05
CA PRO A 91 8.52 -6.13 32.77
C PRO A 91 7.82 -7.33 33.42
N GLU A 92 6.59 -7.15 33.92
CA GLU A 92 5.75 -8.18 34.54
C GLU A 92 5.46 -9.36 33.60
N ARG A 93 5.40 -9.13 32.28
CA ARG A 93 5.17 -10.19 31.29
C ARG A 93 6.39 -11.06 31.02
N VAL A 94 7.55 -10.67 31.56
CA VAL A 94 8.84 -11.28 31.26
C VAL A 94 9.62 -11.67 32.52
N GLU A 95 8.95 -11.61 33.67
CA GLU A 95 9.47 -12.06 34.95
C GLU A 95 9.90 -13.53 34.85
N GLY A 96 11.16 -13.80 35.19
CA GLY A 96 11.76 -15.14 35.13
C GLY A 96 12.64 -15.42 33.91
N THR A 97 12.76 -14.49 32.95
CA THR A 97 13.68 -14.65 31.81
C THR A 97 15.04 -14.01 32.08
N SER A 98 16.12 -14.55 31.50
CA SER A 98 17.47 -13.99 31.63
C SER A 98 17.55 -12.54 31.17
N GLN A 99 18.28 -11.73 31.92
CA GLN A 99 18.54 -10.33 31.60
C GLN A 99 19.73 -10.27 30.63
N VAL A 100 19.51 -9.71 29.45
CA VAL A 100 20.55 -9.53 28.42
C VAL A 100 21.31 -8.23 28.68
N LEU A 101 20.58 -7.17 29.01
CA LEU A 101 21.14 -5.84 29.25
C LEU A 101 20.40 -5.18 30.39
N ARG A 102 21.11 -4.68 31.40
CA ARG A 102 20.53 -3.88 32.48
C ARG A 102 21.13 -2.47 32.42
N VAL A 103 20.28 -1.47 32.36
CA VAL A 103 20.65 -0.05 32.41
C VAL A 103 19.85 0.62 33.52
N GLY A 104 20.44 0.71 34.72
CA GLY A 104 19.75 1.20 35.92
C GLY A 104 18.58 0.29 36.31
N ASP A 105 17.41 0.89 36.49
CA ASP A 105 16.15 0.19 36.83
C ASP A 105 15.48 -0.47 35.62
N TRP A 106 15.96 -0.20 34.41
CA TRP A 106 15.45 -0.79 33.18
C TRP A 106 16.30 -2.01 32.79
N ALA A 107 15.65 -3.15 32.55
CA ALA A 107 16.30 -4.37 32.12
C ALA A 107 15.66 -4.91 30.84
N LEU A 108 16.48 -5.13 29.81
CA LEU A 108 16.11 -5.86 28.61
C LEU A 108 16.31 -7.35 28.87
N THR A 109 15.22 -8.11 28.80
CA THR A 109 15.21 -9.55 28.97
C THR A 109 15.15 -10.27 27.63
N GLU A 110 15.59 -11.53 27.59
CA GLU A 110 15.50 -12.33 26.36
C GLU A 110 14.04 -12.50 25.89
N GLY A 111 13.10 -12.62 26.83
CA GLY A 111 11.68 -12.72 26.51
C GLY A 111 11.12 -11.44 25.88
N ALA A 112 11.62 -10.26 26.29
CA ALA A 112 11.22 -8.99 25.68
C ALA A 112 11.73 -8.90 24.24
N LEU A 113 12.96 -9.38 23.99
CA LEU A 113 13.51 -9.48 22.65
C LEU A 113 12.74 -10.48 21.78
N ALA A 114 12.34 -11.63 22.32
CA ALA A 114 11.54 -12.63 21.61
C ALA A 114 10.15 -12.11 21.24
N ILE A 115 9.46 -11.44 22.18
CA ILE A 115 8.15 -10.80 21.94
C ILE A 115 8.28 -9.68 20.89
N GLY A 116 9.33 -8.86 21.01
CA GLY A 116 9.65 -7.81 20.04
C GLY A 116 9.86 -8.39 18.65
N LEU A 117 10.71 -9.42 18.52
CA LEU A 117 10.96 -10.12 17.25
C LEU A 117 9.68 -10.73 16.66
N ALA A 118 8.89 -11.47 17.46
CA ALA A 118 7.64 -12.06 17.00
C ALA A 118 6.67 -10.99 16.47
N THR A 119 6.59 -9.85 17.16
CA THR A 119 5.74 -8.72 16.75
C THR A 119 6.28 -8.03 15.49
N GLY A 120 7.60 -7.81 15.42
CA GLY A 120 8.26 -7.24 14.25
C GLY A 120 8.04 -8.09 13.00
N LEU A 121 8.27 -9.41 13.10
CA LEU A 121 8.01 -10.37 12.03
C LEU A 121 6.53 -10.39 11.62
N ARG A 122 5.60 -10.33 12.58
CA ARG A 122 4.16 -10.26 12.33
C ARG A 122 3.78 -9.03 11.51
N LEU A 123 4.23 -7.85 11.92
CA LEU A 123 3.96 -6.62 11.18
C LEU A 123 4.62 -6.64 9.80
N ALA A 124 5.86 -7.15 9.70
CA ALA A 124 6.55 -7.30 8.43
C ALA A 124 5.82 -8.25 7.47
N ALA A 125 5.31 -9.38 7.96
CA ALA A 125 4.54 -10.33 7.17
C ALA A 125 3.23 -9.71 6.66
N ILE A 126 2.46 -9.05 7.53
CA ILE A 126 1.22 -8.36 7.17
C ILE A 126 1.48 -7.27 6.11
N MET A 127 2.53 -6.47 6.31
CA MET A 127 2.94 -5.43 5.35
C MET A 127 3.36 -6.02 4.00
N THR A 128 4.11 -7.11 4.00
CA THR A 128 4.57 -7.78 2.76
C THR A 128 3.39 -8.41 2.00
N LEU A 129 2.43 -9.00 2.71
CA LEU A 129 1.17 -9.47 2.13
C LEU A 129 0.37 -8.33 1.49
N ALA A 130 0.28 -7.17 2.15
CA ALA A 130 -0.38 -5.99 1.58
C ALA A 130 0.35 -5.45 0.32
N PHE A 131 1.68 -5.56 0.27
CA PHE A 131 2.47 -5.17 -0.90
C PHE A 131 2.19 -6.02 -2.14
N ILE A 132 1.66 -7.24 -2.01
CA ILE A 132 1.20 -8.06 -3.15
C ILE A 132 0.15 -7.28 -3.95
N GLY A 133 -0.86 -6.71 -3.28
CA GLY A 133 -1.84 -5.85 -3.93
C GLY A 133 -1.23 -4.52 -4.36
N GLY A 134 -0.56 -3.82 -3.44
CA GLY A 134 -0.10 -2.44 -3.62
C GLY A 134 0.97 -2.23 -4.70
N LEU A 135 1.93 -3.14 -4.83
CA LEU A 135 3.03 -3.01 -5.80
C LEU A 135 2.69 -3.58 -7.18
N THR A 136 1.66 -4.43 -7.28
CA THR A 136 1.33 -5.14 -8.53
C THR A 136 0.05 -4.66 -9.20
N THR A 137 -0.58 -3.63 -8.65
CA THR A 137 -1.88 -3.13 -9.09
C THR A 137 -1.85 -1.64 -9.36
N GLU A 138 -2.36 -1.24 -10.53
CA GLU A 138 -2.58 0.18 -10.84
C GLU A 138 -3.82 0.70 -10.09
N GLY A 139 -3.72 1.86 -9.44
CA GLY A 139 -4.82 2.44 -8.67
C GLY A 139 -6.10 2.64 -9.48
N SER A 140 -5.98 3.00 -10.76
CA SER A 140 -7.14 3.10 -11.66
C SER A 140 -7.82 1.77 -11.91
N ASP A 141 -7.07 0.67 -12.01
CA ASP A 141 -7.63 -0.67 -12.24
C ASP A 141 -8.32 -1.17 -10.96
N LEU A 142 -7.77 -0.86 -9.78
CA LEU A 142 -8.43 -1.13 -8.50
C LEU A 142 -9.78 -0.41 -8.37
N VAL A 143 -9.83 0.89 -8.67
CA VAL A 143 -11.09 1.65 -8.61
C VAL A 143 -12.11 1.11 -9.60
N ARG A 144 -11.68 0.76 -10.82
CA ARG A 144 -12.57 0.11 -11.80
C ARG A 144 -13.10 -1.22 -11.30
N ALA A 145 -12.26 -2.02 -10.64
CA ALA A 145 -12.67 -3.29 -10.08
C ALA A 145 -13.70 -3.11 -8.94
N LEU A 146 -13.52 -2.11 -8.07
CA LEU A 146 -14.49 -1.75 -7.04
C LEU A 146 -15.86 -1.36 -7.63
N VAL A 147 -15.89 -0.56 -8.68
CA VAL A 147 -17.14 -0.19 -9.35
C VAL A 147 -17.79 -1.39 -10.05
N GLN A 148 -16.99 -2.20 -10.76
CA GLN A 148 -17.53 -3.26 -11.62
C GLN A 148 -17.94 -4.52 -10.85
N GLN A 149 -17.13 -4.97 -9.89
CA GLN A 149 -17.38 -6.19 -9.12
C GLN A 149 -18.06 -5.92 -7.78
N LEU A 150 -17.59 -4.91 -7.02
CA LEU A 150 -18.16 -4.59 -5.70
C LEU A 150 -19.36 -3.63 -5.81
N ARG A 151 -19.74 -3.22 -7.03
CA ARG A 151 -20.90 -2.38 -7.33
C ARG A 151 -20.90 -1.04 -6.57
N VAL A 152 -19.71 -0.51 -6.29
CA VAL A 152 -19.55 0.85 -5.74
C VAL A 152 -20.19 1.85 -6.70
N PRO A 153 -21.01 2.81 -6.22
CA PRO A 153 -21.64 3.81 -7.09
C PRO A 153 -20.63 4.49 -8.00
N TYR A 154 -20.90 4.50 -9.30
CA TYR A 154 -19.94 5.01 -10.29
C TYR A 154 -19.54 6.47 -10.04
N ARG A 155 -20.41 7.28 -9.42
CA ARG A 155 -20.09 8.66 -9.03
C ARG A 155 -18.89 8.73 -8.09
N ILE A 156 -18.84 7.84 -7.10
CA ILE A 156 -17.73 7.73 -6.14
C ILE A 156 -16.48 7.20 -6.84
N GLY A 157 -16.63 6.14 -7.65
CA GLY A 157 -15.51 5.58 -8.41
C GLY A 157 -14.87 6.57 -9.38
N TYR A 158 -15.68 7.35 -10.10
CA TYR A 158 -15.17 8.38 -11.01
C TYR A 158 -14.52 9.55 -10.27
N ALA A 159 -14.99 9.93 -9.08
CA ALA A 159 -14.31 10.91 -8.24
C ALA A 159 -12.90 10.42 -7.86
N ALA A 160 -12.76 9.15 -7.46
CA ALA A 160 -11.46 8.54 -7.17
C ALA A 160 -10.56 8.48 -8.43
N LEU A 161 -11.10 8.08 -9.59
CA LEU A 161 -10.35 8.10 -10.85
C LEU A 161 -9.89 9.52 -11.24
N ALA A 162 -10.74 10.53 -11.04
CA ALA A 162 -10.41 11.93 -11.29
C ALA A 162 -9.29 12.39 -10.35
N ALA A 163 -9.37 12.08 -9.06
CA ALA A 163 -8.35 12.41 -8.08
C ALA A 163 -6.98 11.83 -8.48
N ILE A 164 -6.91 10.54 -8.85
CA ILE A 164 -5.67 9.91 -9.35
C ILE A 164 -5.10 10.67 -10.56
N ARG A 165 -5.96 11.13 -11.47
CA ARG A 165 -5.54 11.88 -12.67
C ARG A 165 -5.13 13.32 -12.37
N PHE A 166 -5.61 13.91 -11.27
CA PHE A 166 -5.25 15.27 -10.87
C PHE A 166 -3.89 15.35 -10.17
N VAL A 167 -3.40 14.26 -9.56
CA VAL A 167 -2.10 14.25 -8.85
C VAL A 167 -0.94 14.79 -9.71
N PRO A 168 -0.70 14.31 -10.95
CA PRO A 168 0.40 14.82 -11.77
C PRO A 168 0.25 16.30 -12.13
N ARG A 169 -1.01 16.74 -12.34
CA ARG A 169 -1.33 18.15 -12.65
C ARG A 169 -0.97 19.05 -11.47
N PHE A 170 -1.40 18.70 -10.26
CA PHE A 170 -1.09 19.50 -9.07
C PHE A 170 0.39 19.45 -8.71
N GLY A 171 1.10 18.37 -9.05
CA GLY A 171 2.57 18.34 -8.99
C GLY A 171 3.22 19.41 -9.88
N HIS A 172 2.71 19.59 -11.11
CA HIS A 172 3.17 20.65 -12.00
C HIS A 172 2.81 22.06 -11.48
N GLU A 173 1.58 22.25 -11.01
CA GLU A 173 1.13 23.53 -10.46
C GLU A 173 1.95 23.93 -9.22
N LEU A 174 2.24 22.98 -8.33
CA LEU A 174 3.13 23.18 -7.19
C LEU A 174 4.56 23.52 -7.62
N ALA A 175 5.06 22.96 -8.72
CA ALA A 175 6.38 23.32 -9.25
C ALA A 175 6.42 24.78 -9.74
N VAL A 176 5.38 25.22 -10.44
CA VAL A 176 5.22 26.62 -10.90
C VAL A 176 5.10 27.57 -9.71
N ILE A 177 4.28 27.25 -8.72
CA ILE A 177 4.13 28.05 -7.49
C ILE A 177 5.49 28.20 -6.78
N ARG A 178 6.24 27.10 -6.61
CA ARG A 178 7.58 27.14 -6.00
C ARG A 178 8.55 28.02 -6.79
N GLN A 179 8.52 27.95 -8.13
CA GLN A 179 9.34 28.80 -9.00
C GLN A 179 8.98 30.29 -8.83
N ALA A 180 7.70 30.64 -8.84
CA ALA A 180 7.24 32.02 -8.66
C ALA A 180 7.64 32.59 -7.30
N HIS A 181 7.50 31.83 -6.22
CA HIS A 181 7.94 32.25 -4.89
C HIS A 181 9.45 32.44 -4.78
N ARG A 182 10.24 31.63 -5.48
CA ARG A 182 11.70 31.80 -5.52
C ARG A 182 12.11 33.11 -6.19
N ILE A 183 11.41 33.53 -7.25
CA ILE A 183 11.63 34.83 -7.90
C ILE A 183 11.25 35.99 -6.96
N ARG A 184 10.19 35.84 -6.17
CA ARG A 184 9.73 36.86 -5.19
C ARG A 184 10.58 36.95 -3.92
N GLY A 185 11.74 36.29 -3.85
CA GLY A 185 12.61 36.31 -2.67
C GLY A 185 12.05 35.53 -1.49
N ALA A 186 11.78 34.23 -1.69
CA ALA A 186 11.32 33.35 -0.61
C ALA A 186 12.27 33.42 0.61
N ARG A 187 11.72 33.77 1.79
CA ARG A 187 12.47 33.87 3.06
C ARG A 187 13.25 32.58 3.31
N GLY A 188 14.57 32.71 3.50
CA GLY A 188 15.46 31.63 3.90
C GLY A 188 15.28 31.25 5.38
N GLY A 189 15.83 30.09 5.79
CA GLY A 189 15.85 29.64 7.19
C GLY A 189 14.82 28.56 7.55
N VAL A 190 15.12 27.81 8.62
CA VAL A 190 14.26 26.73 9.15
C VAL A 190 12.99 27.32 9.80
N LEU A 191 13.11 28.47 10.47
CA LEU A 191 12.00 29.15 11.15
C LEU A 191 10.95 29.75 10.19
N SER A 192 11.30 29.98 8.92
CA SER A 192 10.37 30.48 7.90
C SER A 192 9.65 29.35 7.14
N ALA A 193 9.93 28.08 7.48
CA ALA A 193 9.33 26.93 6.82
C ALA A 193 7.79 26.92 6.89
N PRO A 194 7.13 27.14 8.05
CA PRO A 194 5.67 27.09 8.12
C PRO A 194 5.00 28.16 7.26
N ALA A 195 5.50 29.40 7.31
CA ALA A 195 4.97 30.51 6.50
C ALA A 195 5.16 30.25 4.99
N ARG A 196 6.28 29.63 4.61
CA ARG A 196 6.55 29.23 3.21
C ARG A 196 5.60 28.13 2.73
N TRP A 197 5.31 27.14 3.58
CA TRP A 197 4.32 26.10 3.28
C TRP A 197 2.92 26.69 3.09
N ALA A 198 2.49 27.58 3.99
CA ALA A 198 1.22 28.29 3.84
C ALA A 198 1.13 29.05 2.51
N GLY A 199 2.23 29.73 2.12
CA GLY A 199 2.34 30.42 0.84
C GLY A 199 2.18 29.50 -0.40
N TYR A 200 2.48 28.21 -0.30
CA TYR A 200 2.29 27.26 -1.40
C TYR A 200 0.90 26.60 -1.38
N VAL A 201 0.42 26.26 -0.19
CA VAL A 201 -0.82 25.50 -0.02
C VAL A 201 -2.03 26.32 -0.44
N VAL A 202 -2.13 27.59 -0.01
CA VAL A 202 -3.27 28.46 -0.34
C VAL A 202 -3.49 28.62 -1.85
N PRO A 203 -2.49 29.03 -2.67
CA PRO A 203 -2.68 29.16 -4.11
C PRO A 203 -2.94 27.82 -4.79
N LEU A 204 -2.33 26.73 -4.32
CA LEU A 204 -2.55 25.39 -4.85
C LEU A 204 -3.99 24.93 -4.62
N LEU A 205 -4.53 25.14 -3.42
CA LEU A 205 -5.93 24.82 -3.09
C LEU A 205 -6.90 25.66 -3.92
N ALA A 206 -6.64 26.96 -4.06
CA ALA A 206 -7.45 27.82 -4.92
C ALA A 206 -7.42 27.36 -6.39
N GLY A 207 -6.25 26.92 -6.89
CA GLY A 207 -6.10 26.31 -8.21
C GLY A 207 -6.88 25.00 -8.36
N ALA A 208 -6.83 24.15 -7.33
CA ALA A 208 -7.55 22.89 -7.27
C ALA A 208 -9.07 23.07 -7.28
N ILE A 209 -9.62 24.01 -6.50
CA ILE A 209 -11.05 24.32 -6.48
C ILE A 209 -11.52 24.78 -7.85
N ARG A 210 -10.84 25.77 -8.46
CA ARG A 210 -11.17 26.24 -9.81
C ARG A 210 -11.07 25.14 -10.85
N HIS A 211 -10.13 24.20 -10.69
CA HIS A 211 -10.03 23.06 -11.58
C HIS A 211 -11.20 22.09 -11.41
N ALA A 212 -11.57 21.78 -10.17
CA ALA A 212 -12.68 20.91 -9.85
C ALA A 212 -14.00 21.47 -10.38
N GLU A 213 -14.27 22.77 -10.20
CA GLU A 213 -15.45 23.46 -10.74
C GLU A 213 -15.53 23.33 -12.27
N ARG A 214 -14.43 23.61 -12.99
CA ARG A 214 -14.39 23.45 -14.45
C ARG A 214 -14.66 22.02 -14.88
N VAL A 215 -14.15 21.02 -14.13
CA VAL A 215 -14.40 19.62 -14.43
C VAL A 215 -15.85 19.24 -14.13
N ALA A 216 -16.43 19.72 -13.03
CA ALA A 216 -17.83 19.51 -12.67
C ALA A 216 -18.76 20.07 -13.75
N LEU A 217 -18.59 21.33 -14.14
CA LEU A 217 -19.37 21.95 -15.22
C LEU A 217 -19.25 21.18 -16.55
N ALA A 218 -18.05 20.70 -16.90
CA ALA A 218 -17.85 19.87 -18.09
C ALA A 218 -18.48 18.47 -17.97
N MET A 219 -18.62 17.93 -16.76
CA MET A 219 -19.28 16.66 -16.48
C MET A 219 -20.81 16.82 -16.55
N ASP A 220 -21.35 17.91 -15.99
CA ASP A 220 -22.78 18.24 -16.06
C ASP A 220 -23.23 18.48 -17.50
N ALA A 221 -22.43 19.21 -18.29
CA ALA A 221 -22.69 19.41 -19.72
C ALA A 221 -22.70 18.10 -20.54
N ARG A 222 -22.08 17.03 -20.03
CA ARG A 222 -22.09 15.68 -20.62
C ARG A 222 -23.12 14.76 -19.97
N ALA A 223 -24.07 15.32 -19.22
CA ALA A 223 -25.11 14.60 -18.51
C ALA A 223 -24.56 13.53 -17.56
N PHE A 224 -23.39 13.76 -16.94
CA PHE A 224 -22.85 12.85 -15.94
C PHE A 224 -23.83 12.78 -14.76
N GLY A 225 -24.32 11.59 -14.44
CA GLY A 225 -25.33 11.45 -13.40
C GLY A 225 -26.76 11.29 -13.90
N ALA A 226 -27.04 11.47 -15.19
CA ALA A 226 -28.41 11.42 -15.71
C ALA A 226 -29.06 10.03 -15.57
N HIS A 227 -28.26 8.96 -15.53
CA HIS A 227 -28.73 7.59 -15.34
C HIS A 227 -28.11 6.95 -14.11
N ARG A 228 -28.84 5.98 -13.53
CA ARG A 228 -28.38 5.18 -12.39
C ARG A 228 -27.21 4.27 -12.78
N ASP A 229 -27.25 3.74 -14.00
CA ASP A 229 -26.26 2.81 -14.52
C ASP A 229 -25.51 3.42 -15.71
N ARG A 230 -24.23 3.04 -15.88
CA ARG A 230 -23.35 3.54 -16.94
C ARG A 230 -22.61 2.40 -17.60
N THR A 231 -22.45 2.47 -18.92
CA THR A 231 -21.57 1.58 -19.68
C THR A 231 -20.10 1.94 -19.47
N GLU A 232 -19.29 0.97 -19.04
CA GLU A 232 -17.85 1.15 -18.81
C GLU A 232 -17.02 0.83 -20.06
N ARG A 233 -16.17 1.78 -20.49
CA ARG A 233 -15.26 1.60 -21.64
C ARG A 233 -14.12 0.63 -21.33
N HIS A 234 -13.54 0.69 -20.13
CA HIS A 234 -12.45 -0.19 -19.73
C HIS A 234 -12.98 -1.23 -18.74
N ARG A 235 -13.02 -2.48 -19.17
CA ARG A 235 -13.51 -3.59 -18.36
C ARG A 235 -12.34 -4.30 -17.66
N VAL A 236 -12.53 -4.59 -16.38
CA VAL A 236 -11.63 -5.41 -15.56
C VAL A 236 -12.41 -6.67 -15.18
N PRO A 237 -12.61 -7.62 -16.11
CA PRO A 237 -13.46 -8.78 -15.85
C PRO A 237 -12.82 -9.69 -14.80
N TRP A 238 -13.65 -10.25 -13.92
CA TRP A 238 -13.26 -11.37 -13.08
C TRP A 238 -13.17 -12.63 -13.95
N ARG A 239 -12.02 -13.30 -13.96
CA ARG A 239 -11.73 -14.49 -14.75
C ARG A 239 -11.50 -15.69 -13.83
N ARG A 240 -11.61 -16.91 -14.38
CA ARG A 240 -11.38 -18.16 -13.63
C ARG A 240 -10.03 -18.19 -12.90
N ARG A 241 -8.97 -17.65 -13.51
CA ARG A 241 -7.64 -17.52 -12.90
C ARG A 241 -7.64 -16.70 -11.59
N ASP A 242 -8.54 -15.73 -11.47
CA ASP A 242 -8.63 -14.87 -10.29
C ASP A 242 -9.25 -15.66 -9.13
N THR A 243 -10.28 -16.46 -9.41
CA THR A 243 -10.84 -17.40 -8.43
C THR A 243 -9.82 -18.45 -8.01
N VAL A 244 -9.06 -19.04 -8.95
CA VAL A 244 -8.01 -20.01 -8.64
C VAL A 244 -6.93 -19.38 -7.77
N PHE A 245 -6.51 -18.15 -8.06
CA PHE A 245 -5.54 -17.42 -7.25
C PHE A 245 -6.04 -17.22 -5.81
N VAL A 246 -7.27 -16.73 -5.62
CA VAL A 246 -7.85 -16.52 -4.29
C VAL A 246 -7.97 -17.84 -3.53
N ALA A 247 -8.51 -18.88 -4.17
CA ALA A 247 -8.67 -20.20 -3.56
C ALA A 247 -7.32 -20.80 -3.15
N LEU A 248 -6.28 -20.66 -3.98
CA LEU A 248 -4.93 -21.13 -3.66
C LEU A 248 -4.35 -20.35 -2.47
N CYS A 249 -4.48 -19.02 -2.44
CA CYS A 249 -4.03 -18.23 -1.29
C CYS A 249 -4.72 -18.67 0.01
N TRP A 250 -6.03 -18.93 -0.04
CA TRP A 250 -6.79 -19.37 1.13
C TRP A 250 -6.40 -20.79 1.55
N ALA A 251 -6.23 -21.72 0.61
CA ALA A 251 -5.79 -23.07 0.88
C ALA A 251 -4.39 -23.11 1.50
N VAL A 252 -3.43 -22.32 0.97
CA VAL A 252 -2.09 -22.19 1.54
C VAL A 252 -2.15 -21.57 2.94
N SER A 253 -2.98 -20.54 3.13
CA SER A 253 -3.14 -19.91 4.45
C SER A 253 -3.66 -20.91 5.48
N ALA A 254 -4.72 -21.66 5.13
CA ALA A 254 -5.29 -22.69 5.99
C ALA A 254 -4.27 -23.80 6.28
N ALA A 255 -3.53 -24.28 5.28
CA ALA A 255 -2.51 -25.30 5.45
C ALA A 255 -1.40 -24.85 6.40
N VAL A 256 -0.90 -23.62 6.27
CA VAL A 256 0.11 -23.06 7.18
C VAL A 256 -0.41 -23.04 8.61
N PHE A 257 -1.63 -22.57 8.86
CA PHE A 257 -2.19 -22.53 10.22
C PHE A 257 -2.45 -23.92 10.81
N VAL A 258 -2.85 -24.90 9.99
CA VAL A 258 -3.06 -26.28 10.45
C VAL A 258 -1.73 -26.96 10.81
N VAL A 259 -0.69 -26.74 10.01
CA VAL A 259 0.63 -27.38 10.18
C VAL A 259 1.40 -26.74 11.32
N VAL A 260 1.44 -25.41 11.37
CA VAL A 260 2.24 -24.68 12.37
C VAL A 260 1.58 -24.70 13.74
N ARG A 261 0.26 -24.93 13.82
CA ARG A 261 -0.57 -24.91 15.04
C ARG A 261 -0.25 -23.70 15.93
N PRO A 262 -0.96 -22.57 15.77
CA PRO A 262 -0.61 -21.30 16.41
C PRO A 262 -0.86 -21.24 17.94
N PHE A 263 -0.82 -22.37 18.66
CA PHE A 263 -1.07 -22.51 20.09
C PHE A 263 -0.02 -23.37 20.77
#